data_AF-A0A6L8BDN2-F1
#
_entry.id   AF-A0A6L8BDN2-F1
#
_cell.length_a   1.000
_cell.length_b   1.000
_cell.length_c   1.000
_cell.angle_alpha   90.00
_cell.angle_beta   90.00
_cell.angle_gamma   90.00
#
_symmetry.space_group_name_H-M   'P 1'
#
loop_
_entity.id
_entity.type
_entity.pdbx_description
1 polymer ?
#
loop_
_entity_poly.entity_id
_entity_poly.type
_entity_poly.pdbx_seq_one_letter_code
_entity_poly.pdbx_strand_id
1 'polypeptide(L)'
;MLAARGEANGWSGVIINGAVRDSTEIARVNLGVKALGVNPAKSAKQGEGAVDVSIQFGGVTFDPGTWVYCDGDGILVSEVELG
;
A
#
# COMPACT_ATOMS: atom_id res chain seq x y z
N MET A 1 -13.06 -2.28 8.79
CA MET A 1 -12.38 -2.33 7.49
C MET A 1 -10.87 -2.15 7.70
N LEU A 2 -9.99 -2.75 6.89
CA LEU A 2 -8.53 -2.62 7.08
C LEU A 2 -8.00 -1.19 6.82
N ALA A 3 -8.48 -0.52 5.76
CA ALA A 3 -8.09 0.86 5.46
C ALA A 3 -8.38 1.82 6.64
N ALA A 4 -9.59 1.77 7.20
CA ALA A 4 -9.96 2.56 8.38
C ALA A 4 -9.09 2.26 9.62
N ARG A 5 -8.58 1.03 9.77
CA ARG A 5 -7.61 0.72 10.84
C ARG A 5 -6.24 1.31 10.57
N GLY A 6 -5.80 1.35 9.31
CA GLY A 6 -4.56 2.02 8.91
C GLY A 6 -4.60 3.52 9.21
N GLU A 7 -5.69 4.19 8.84
CA GLU A 7 -5.94 5.59 9.19
C GLU A 7 -5.89 5.82 10.71
N ALA A 8 -6.63 5.00 11.49
CA ALA A 8 -6.64 5.10 12.96
C ALA A 8 -5.26 4.85 13.60
N ASN A 9 -4.38 4.11 12.91
CA ASN A 9 -2.99 3.86 13.34
C ASN A 9 -2.01 4.94 12.85
N GLY A 10 -2.48 5.99 12.18
CA GLY A 10 -1.64 7.08 11.69
C GLY A 10 -0.81 6.72 10.46
N TRP A 11 -1.19 5.71 9.68
CA TRP A 11 -0.50 5.40 8.44
C TRP A 11 -0.76 6.49 7.39
N SER A 12 0.27 6.90 6.65
CA SER A 12 0.12 7.84 5.52
C SER A 12 -0.54 7.17 4.31
N GLY A 13 -0.28 5.88 4.10
CA GLY A 13 -0.86 5.13 3.00
C GLY A 13 -0.43 3.67 2.93
N VAL A 14 -0.91 2.97 1.91
CA VAL A 14 -0.54 1.60 1.57
C VAL A 14 -0.50 1.41 0.05
N ILE A 15 0.53 0.71 -0.42
CA ILE A 15 0.68 0.31 -1.83
C ILE A 15 0.53 -1.20 -1.89
N ILE A 16 -0.37 -1.68 -2.74
CA ILE A 16 -0.67 -3.09 -2.93
C ILE A 16 -0.35 -3.45 -4.38
N ASN A 17 0.70 -4.24 -4.59
CA ASN A 17 0.94 -4.89 -5.88
C ASN A 17 -0.05 -6.07 -6.08
N GLY A 18 -1.33 -5.74 -6.20
CA GLY A 18 -2.44 -6.68 -6.23
C GLY A 18 -3.80 -5.98 -6.19
N ALA A 19 -4.86 -6.75 -6.00
CA ALA A 19 -6.22 -6.23 -5.96
C ALA A 19 -6.67 -5.88 -4.53
N VAL A 20 -7.51 -4.85 -4.42
CA VAL A 20 -8.24 -4.49 -3.19
C VAL A 20 -9.74 -4.78 -3.35
N ARG A 21 -10.51 -4.58 -2.29
CA ARG A 21 -11.98 -4.68 -2.28
C ARG A 21 -12.57 -3.51 -1.51
N ASP A 22 -13.90 -3.36 -1.55
CA ASP A 22 -14.61 -2.30 -0.83
C ASP A 22 -14.12 -0.89 -1.28
N SER A 23 -13.82 -0.72 -2.58
CA SER A 23 -13.19 0.50 -3.13
C SER A 23 -13.96 1.78 -2.82
N THR A 24 -15.29 1.72 -2.80
CA THR A 24 -16.16 2.84 -2.44
C THR A 24 -16.00 3.28 -0.98
N GLU A 25 -15.76 2.33 -0.07
CA GLU A 25 -15.52 2.62 1.34
C GLU A 25 -14.09 3.09 1.57
N ILE A 26 -13.12 2.48 0.86
CA ILE A 26 -11.72 2.93 0.88
C ILE A 26 -11.61 4.40 0.45
N ALA A 27 -12.35 4.82 -0.57
CA ALA A 27 -12.34 6.20 -1.07
C ALA A 27 -12.87 7.23 -0.05
N ARG A 28 -13.46 6.80 1.07
CA ARG A 28 -13.97 7.67 2.14
C ARG A 28 -13.01 7.79 3.34
N VAL A 29 -11.91 7.03 3.34
CA VAL A 29 -10.91 7.01 4.40
C VAL A 29 -9.79 8.00 4.07
N ASN A 30 -9.29 8.75 5.05
CA ASN A 30 -8.13 9.63 4.87
C ASN A 30 -6.81 8.83 4.93
N LEU A 31 -6.64 7.89 4.00
CA LEU A 31 -5.47 7.04 3.85
C LEU A 31 -5.14 6.89 2.37
N GLY A 32 -3.90 7.14 1.96
CA GLY A 32 -3.47 6.89 0.59
C GLY A 32 -3.54 5.39 0.25
N VAL A 33 -4.22 5.02 -0.84
CA VAL A 33 -4.29 3.62 -1.29
C VAL A 33 -4.00 3.51 -2.78
N LYS A 34 -2.95 2.75 -3.14
CA LYS A 34 -2.65 2.42 -4.53
C LYS A 34 -2.70 0.90 -4.73
N ALA A 35 -3.42 0.46 -5.75
CA ALA A 35 -3.62 -0.96 -6.07
C ALA A 35 -3.72 -1.17 -7.57
N LEU A 36 -3.52 -2.41 -8.04
CA LEU A 36 -3.65 -2.76 -9.46
C LEU A 36 -5.10 -2.85 -9.94
N GLY A 37 -6.06 -2.99 -9.01
CA GLY A 37 -7.47 -3.07 -9.35
C GLY A 37 -8.35 -3.47 -8.18
N VAL A 38 -9.61 -3.76 -8.48
CA VAL A 38 -10.62 -4.17 -7.50
C VAL A 38 -11.08 -5.60 -7.77
N ASN A 39 -11.14 -6.43 -6.74
CA ASN A 39 -11.67 -7.79 -6.79
C ASN A 39 -12.60 -8.03 -5.58
N PRO A 40 -13.86 -8.46 -5.78
CA PRO A 40 -14.78 -8.71 -4.67
C PRO A 40 -14.36 -9.90 -3.79
N ALA A 41 -13.58 -10.84 -4.32
CA ALA A 41 -13.12 -12.01 -3.58
C ALA A 41 -12.20 -11.61 -2.42
N LYS A 42 -12.41 -12.23 -1.26
CA LYS A 42 -11.56 -12.04 -0.09
C LYS A 42 -10.29 -12.88 -0.21
N SER A 43 -9.16 -12.34 0.25
CA SER A 43 -7.93 -13.11 0.40
C SER A 43 -8.08 -14.25 1.42
N ALA A 44 -7.32 -15.33 1.21
CA ALA A 44 -7.16 -16.39 2.20
C ALA A 44 -6.38 -15.86 3.42
N LYS A 45 -6.67 -16.38 4.61
CA LYS A 45 -6.01 -16.02 5.86
C LYS A 45 -5.12 -17.15 6.36
N GLN A 46 -4.14 -17.54 5.54
CA GLN A 46 -3.27 -18.69 5.84
C GLN A 46 -2.03 -18.31 6.65
N GLY A 47 -1.81 -17.02 6.92
CA GLY A 47 -0.66 -16.56 7.72
C GLY A 47 0.67 -16.58 6.97
N GLU A 48 0.65 -16.90 5.68
CA GLU A 48 1.82 -16.89 4.82
C GLU A 48 2.22 -15.46 4.43
N GLY A 49 3.53 -15.22 4.41
CA GLY A 49 4.11 -13.93 4.04
C GLY A 49 5.41 -13.68 4.81
N ALA A 50 6.14 -12.66 4.37
CA ALA A 50 7.32 -12.13 5.06
C ALA A 50 7.09 -10.64 5.35
N VAL A 51 7.69 -10.14 6.43
CA VAL A 51 7.65 -8.74 6.85
C VAL A 51 9.09 -8.23 6.89
N ASP A 52 9.28 -6.94 6.62
CA ASP A 52 10.59 -6.27 6.61
C ASP A 52 11.63 -6.97 5.71
N VAL A 53 11.19 -7.40 4.53
CA VAL A 53 12.05 -7.93 3.47
C VAL A 53 12.01 -7.03 2.24
N SER A 54 13.11 -6.98 1.50
CA SER A 54 13.18 -6.31 0.21
C SER A 54 12.19 -6.93 -0.76
N ILE A 55 11.39 -6.10 -1.44
CA ILE A 55 10.44 -6.52 -2.47
C ILE A 55 10.66 -5.72 -3.74
N GLN A 56 10.35 -6.32 -4.89
CA GLN A 56 10.51 -5.67 -6.19
C GLN A 56 9.25 -5.82 -7.04
N PHE A 57 8.73 -4.70 -7.54
CA PHE A 57 7.67 -4.66 -8.55
C PHE A 57 7.69 -3.32 -9.28
N GLY A 58 7.13 -3.28 -10.49
CA GLY A 58 7.13 -2.06 -11.31
C GLY A 58 8.53 -1.57 -11.70
N GLY A 59 9.53 -2.45 -11.70
CA GLY A 59 10.93 -2.09 -11.96
C GLY A 59 11.63 -1.35 -10.81
N VAL A 60 11.00 -1.27 -9.64
CA VAL A 60 11.50 -0.56 -8.45
C VAL A 60 11.66 -1.55 -7.30
N THR A 61 12.74 -1.39 -6.54
CA THR A 61 12.98 -2.11 -5.29
C THR A 61 12.50 -1.27 -4.11
N PHE A 62 11.79 -1.90 -3.18
CA PHE A 62 11.31 -1.31 -1.95
C PHE A 62 12.01 -2.02 -0.79
N ASP A 63 12.92 -1.32 -0.14
CA ASP A 63 13.62 -1.81 1.04
C ASP A 63 13.00 -1.23 2.31
N PRO A 64 12.91 -2.01 3.40
CA PRO A 64 12.46 -1.49 4.70
C PRO A 64 13.30 -0.27 5.12
N GLY A 65 12.61 0.81 5.52
CA GLY A 65 13.23 2.07 5.91
C GLY A 65 13.44 3.10 4.80
N THR A 66 13.14 2.75 3.54
CA THR A 66 13.12 3.72 2.43
C THR A 66 11.88 4.61 2.47
N TRP A 67 12.02 5.79 1.87
CA TRP A 67 10.93 6.76 1.72
C TRP A 67 10.15 6.48 0.44
N VAL A 68 8.82 6.54 0.56
CA VAL A 68 7.92 6.34 -0.57
C VAL A 68 6.97 7.51 -0.69
N TYR A 69 6.93 8.11 -1.88
CA TYR A 69 6.06 9.22 -2.24
C TYR A 69 5.08 8.75 -3.29
N CYS A 70 3.81 9.12 -3.15
CA CYS A 70 2.75 8.67 -4.04
C CYS A 70 1.73 9.78 -4.27
N ASP A 71 1.36 9.97 -5.52
CA ASP A 71 0.33 10.91 -5.95
C ASP A 71 -0.51 10.33 -7.10
N GLY A 72 -1.22 11.20 -7.84
CA GLY A 72 -2.02 10.82 -8.99
C GLY A 72 -1.20 10.34 -10.20
N ASP A 73 0.06 10.76 -10.30
CA ASP A 73 0.92 10.47 -11.44
C ASP A 73 1.71 9.18 -11.21
N GLY A 74 2.19 8.93 -10.00
CA GLY A 74 3.12 7.82 -9.79
C GLY A 74 3.47 7.49 -8.35
N ILE A 75 4.52 6.66 -8.26
CA ILE A 75 5.19 6.27 -7.02
C ILE A 75 6.67 6.54 -7.22
N LEU A 76 7.29 7.21 -6.25
CA LEU A 76 8.73 7.44 -6.18
C LEU A 76 9.27 6.77 -4.90
N VAL A 77 10.44 6.14 -5.03
CA VAL A 77 11.17 5.54 -3.90
C VAL A 77 12.51 6.24 -3.76
N SER A 78 12.90 6.56 -2.53
CA SER A 78 14.15 7.24 -2.21
C SER A 78 14.77 6.64 -0.95
N GLU A 79 16.08 6.50 -0.94
CA GLU A 79 16.84 6.07 0.26
C GLU A 79 16.85 7.14 1.35
N VAL A 80 16.57 8.40 0.99
CA VAL A 80 16.56 9.55 1.90
C VAL A 80 15.25 10.33 1.79
N GLU A 81 14.91 11.09 2.84
CA GLU A 81 13.74 11.96 2.85
C GLU A 81 13.90 13.11 1.84
N LEU A 82 12.87 13.32 1.03
CA LEU A 82 12.76 14.36 0.02
C LEU A 82 11.68 15.39 0.40
N GLY A 83 11.92 16.16 1.46
CA GLY A 83 11.20 17.41 1.75
C GLY A 83 9.80 17.29 2.36
#